data_AF-A0A800JJN3-F1
#
_entry.id   AF-A0A800JJN3-F1
#
_cell.length_a   1.000
_cell.length_b   1.000
_cell.length_c   1.000
_cell.angle_alpha   90.00
_cell.angle_beta   90.00
_cell.angle_gamma   90.00
#
_symmetry.space_group_name_H-M   'P 1'
#
loop_
_entity.id
_entity.type
_entity.pdbx_description
1 polymer ?
#
loop_
_entity_poly.entity_id
_entity_poly.type
_entity_poly.pdbx_seq_one_letter_code
_entity_poly.pdbx_strand_id
1 'polypeptide(L)'
;MPKIHQRLILQSRDRNFLLRSSIIIGIISILIGIALPSISTKKTQIIERLEIACPWIKTESLPIIMNRLNPKKVERIINYRSGKGFEETSIARMAREGLYSTASILGIPQNILKPETQKLFEDYILSALDKKNEAHFLKLKVRMKSSRPIRFASEFYADILSAREKHEKAKEFYKFELKNYPQSDHAKNGIMRALLALDKTNELEELFSSQEYRNSMSNQTFENVALRLRKWVLLTKRNITFIFQNLNFVWLSVTAFTATIWFCIIISLGRAGNLPLRRIPLYGFGFIAGFASTFVVLGLVFWQENELQFKLNGEIINDSLYVICGIGLREELIKLLFFTPFLFILLKRRCPMEALATAACIGLGFACSENLLYFGPGSEADVFPRFLTANFFHASLTGIAGLSLFYFGLWPKTRWEGFIGTFILVVIAHGAYDALVGLVPQLAKPLSIFSIIIFALISNYYLNSAKEVREGSSAAISSLGIFVIGSSTLIGITWILACHLNPIREVITTMGHSTLSLGAMAFIFINQFRNE
;
A
#
# COMPACT_ATOMS: atom_id res chain seq x y z
N MET A 1 -42.89 4.23 11.32
CA MET A 1 -41.60 3.60 10.93
C MET A 1 -41.88 2.29 10.23
N PRO A 2 -41.28 1.98 9.07
CA PRO A 2 -41.55 0.74 8.35
C PRO A 2 -41.11 -0.49 9.19
N LYS A 3 -41.95 -1.54 9.24
CA LYS A 3 -41.75 -2.78 10.05
C LYS A 3 -40.35 -3.40 9.90
N ILE A 4 -39.73 -3.24 8.73
CA ILE A 4 -38.38 -3.72 8.41
C ILE A 4 -37.32 -3.06 9.30
N HIS A 5 -37.42 -1.74 9.53
CA HIS A 5 -36.44 -0.99 10.31
C HIS A 5 -36.46 -1.41 11.79
N GLN A 6 -37.65 -1.61 12.37
CA GLN A 6 -37.77 -2.11 13.74
C GLN A 6 -37.23 -3.53 13.90
N ARG A 7 -37.45 -4.39 12.90
CA ARG A 7 -36.91 -5.75 12.90
C ARG A 7 -35.38 -5.75 12.88
N LEU A 8 -34.76 -4.90 12.05
CA LEU A 8 -33.30 -4.75 11.99
C LEU A 8 -32.71 -4.25 13.31
N ILE A 9 -33.37 -3.29 13.97
CA ILE A 9 -32.97 -2.78 15.29
C ILE A 9 -32.93 -3.92 16.32
N LEU A 10 -34.00 -4.72 16.40
CA LEU A 10 -34.09 -5.84 17.35
C LEU A 10 -33.06 -6.92 17.02
N GLN A 11 -32.96 -7.30 15.75
CA GLN A 11 -32.01 -8.32 15.28
C GLN A 11 -30.55 -7.92 15.50
N SER A 12 -30.21 -6.63 15.39
CA SER A 12 -28.85 -6.15 15.65
C SER A 12 -28.36 -6.36 17.09
N ARG A 13 -29.26 -6.66 18.03
CA ARG A 13 -28.99 -6.93 19.44
C ARG A 13 -29.22 -8.38 19.85
N ASP A 14 -29.92 -9.14 19.01
CA ASP A 14 -30.29 -10.52 19.32
C ASP A 14 -29.08 -11.46 19.11
N ARG A 15 -28.58 -12.02 20.22
CA ARG A 15 -27.41 -12.90 20.21
C ARG A 15 -27.61 -14.12 19.30
N ASN A 16 -28.80 -14.71 19.28
CA ASN A 16 -29.06 -15.91 18.50
C ASN A 16 -29.07 -15.60 17.00
N PHE A 17 -29.66 -14.47 16.63
CA PHE A 17 -29.64 -13.96 15.27
C PHE A 17 -28.20 -13.70 14.81
N LEU A 18 -27.43 -12.94 15.58
CA LEU A 18 -26.05 -12.60 15.23
C LEU A 18 -25.19 -13.86 15.06
N LEU A 19 -25.27 -14.81 16.01
CA LEU A 19 -24.53 -16.08 15.93
C LEU A 19 -24.92 -16.89 14.69
N ARG A 20 -26.23 -17.06 14.43
CA ARG A 20 -26.72 -17.81 13.26
C ARG A 20 -26.29 -17.15 11.96
N SER A 21 -26.43 -15.84 11.85
CA SER A 21 -26.00 -15.09 10.67
C SER A 21 -24.50 -15.21 10.43
N SER A 22 -23.66 -15.08 11.46
CA SER A 22 -22.20 -15.27 11.35
C SER A 22 -21.81 -16.68 10.88
N ILE A 23 -22.46 -17.73 11.41
CA ILE A 23 -22.23 -19.12 10.98
C ILE A 23 -22.65 -19.30 9.52
N ILE A 24 -23.82 -18.80 9.12
CA ILE A 24 -24.30 -18.89 7.74
C ILE A 24 -23.34 -18.19 6.78
N ILE A 25 -22.90 -16.97 7.11
CA ILE A 25 -21.90 -16.23 6.31
C ILE A 25 -20.63 -17.06 6.17
N GLY A 26 -20.11 -17.61 7.27
CA GLY A 26 -18.90 -18.44 7.26
C GLY A 26 -19.03 -19.67 6.35
N ILE A 27 -20.13 -20.42 6.48
CA ILE A 27 -20.39 -21.62 5.65
C ILE A 27 -20.47 -21.23 4.17
N ILE A 28 -21.24 -20.19 3.83
CA ILE A 28 -21.38 -19.71 2.45
C ILE A 28 -20.02 -19.30 1.88
N SER A 29 -19.23 -18.53 2.64
CA SER A 29 -17.90 -18.10 2.20
C SER A 29 -16.93 -19.26 2.01
N ILE A 30 -16.96 -20.28 2.87
CA ILE A 30 -16.16 -21.49 2.72
C ILE A 30 -16.54 -22.21 1.42
N LEU A 31 -17.83 -22.43 1.19
CA LEU A 31 -18.32 -23.11 -0.02
C LEU A 31 -17.94 -22.34 -1.29
N ILE A 32 -18.11 -21.01 -1.31
CA ILE A 32 -17.70 -20.17 -2.44
C ILE A 32 -16.19 -20.25 -2.65
N GLY A 33 -15.39 -20.15 -1.57
CA GLY A 33 -13.93 -20.22 -1.66
C GLY A 33 -13.42 -21.56 -2.19
N ILE A 34 -14.11 -22.67 -1.92
CA ILE A 34 -13.76 -24.00 -2.46
C ILE A 34 -14.19 -24.13 -3.93
N ALA A 35 -15.38 -23.64 -4.28
CA ALA A 35 -15.95 -23.80 -5.62
C ALA A 35 -15.34 -22.84 -6.66
N LEU A 36 -14.94 -21.63 -6.26
CA LEU A 36 -14.47 -20.61 -7.20
C LEU A 36 -13.16 -21.01 -7.93
N PRO A 37 -12.14 -21.57 -7.26
CA PRO A 37 -10.90 -21.98 -7.92
C PRO A 37 -11.05 -23.17 -8.87
N SER A 38 -12.05 -24.04 -8.66
CA SER A 38 -12.30 -25.17 -9.55
C SER A 38 -12.97 -24.76 -10.86
N ILE A 39 -13.69 -23.63 -10.86
CA ILE A 39 -14.34 -23.05 -12.04
C ILE A 39 -13.38 -22.15 -12.83
N SER A 40 -12.40 -21.53 -12.17
CA SER A 40 -11.42 -20.63 -12.78
C SER A 40 -9.99 -21.15 -12.60
N THR A 41 -9.57 -22.10 -13.44
CA THR A 41 -8.16 -22.52 -13.41
C THR A 41 -7.30 -21.42 -14.05
N LYS A 42 -6.50 -20.72 -13.23
CA LYS A 42 -5.55 -19.66 -13.64
C LYS A 42 -4.66 -20.07 -14.84
N LYS A 43 -4.40 -21.38 -14.98
CA LYS A 43 -3.69 -21.97 -16.13
C LYS A 43 -4.44 -21.78 -17.45
N THR A 44 -5.76 -21.95 -17.46
CA THR A 44 -6.62 -21.78 -18.63
C THR A 44 -6.69 -20.33 -19.08
N GLN A 45 -6.79 -19.39 -18.13
CA GLN A 45 -6.74 -17.95 -18.44
C GLN A 45 -5.39 -17.51 -19.04
N ILE A 46 -4.27 -18.04 -18.55
CA ILE A 46 -2.95 -17.74 -19.14
C ILE A 46 -2.84 -18.30 -20.56
N ILE A 47 -3.39 -19.50 -20.82
CA ILE A 47 -3.41 -20.11 -22.15
C ILE A 47 -4.23 -19.25 -23.12
N GLU A 48 -5.45 -18.87 -22.76
CA GLU A 48 -6.30 -17.99 -23.59
C GLU A 48 -5.62 -16.65 -23.90
N ARG A 49 -5.01 -16.02 -22.89
CA ARG A 49 -4.25 -14.77 -23.09
C ARG A 49 -3.01 -14.97 -23.95
N LEU A 50 -2.35 -16.13 -23.87
CA LEU A 50 -1.22 -16.48 -24.74
C LEU A 50 -1.64 -16.68 -26.19
N GLU A 51 -2.79 -17.30 -26.44
CA GLU A 51 -3.32 -17.48 -27.81
C GLU A 51 -3.52 -16.13 -28.48
N ILE A 52 -4.11 -15.17 -27.75
CA ILE A 52 -4.31 -13.80 -28.23
C ILE A 52 -2.97 -13.07 -28.39
N ALA A 53 -2.01 -13.31 -27.49
CA ALA A 53 -0.73 -12.61 -27.48
C ALA A 53 0.25 -13.13 -28.54
N CYS A 54 0.24 -14.43 -28.82
CA CYS A 54 1.17 -15.15 -29.67
C CYS A 54 0.42 -16.03 -30.68
N PRO A 55 -0.31 -15.42 -31.65
CA PRO A 55 -1.18 -16.16 -32.58
C PRO A 55 -0.43 -17.12 -33.53
N TRP A 56 0.90 -17.03 -33.60
CA TRP A 56 1.76 -17.94 -34.36
C TRP A 56 2.00 -19.29 -33.63
N ILE A 57 1.67 -19.39 -32.34
CA ILE A 57 1.77 -20.66 -31.60
C ILE A 57 0.50 -21.46 -31.85
N LYS A 58 0.63 -22.69 -32.36
CA LYS A 58 -0.52 -23.61 -32.51
C LYS A 58 -1.12 -23.93 -31.14
N THR A 59 -2.45 -23.84 -31.02
CA THR A 59 -3.23 -24.12 -29.80
C THR A 59 -2.82 -25.45 -29.14
N GLU A 60 -2.63 -26.49 -29.94
CA GLU A 60 -2.23 -27.84 -29.48
C GLU A 60 -0.85 -27.87 -28.78
N SER A 61 0.03 -26.92 -29.08
CA SER A 61 1.39 -26.85 -28.53
C SER A 61 1.46 -26.07 -27.21
N LEU A 62 0.45 -25.25 -26.90
CA LEU A 62 0.45 -24.39 -25.72
C LEU A 62 0.53 -25.16 -24.39
N PRO A 63 -0.22 -26.27 -24.17
CA PRO A 63 -0.10 -27.04 -22.94
C PRO A 63 1.32 -27.59 -22.71
N ILE A 64 1.99 -28.01 -23.79
CA ILE A 64 3.35 -28.58 -23.75
C ILE A 64 4.36 -27.48 -23.43
N ILE A 65 4.25 -26.31 -24.08
CA ILE A 65 5.10 -25.15 -23.84
C ILE A 65 4.93 -24.66 -22.39
N MET A 66 3.68 -24.56 -21.92
CA MET A 66 3.36 -24.11 -20.56
C MET A 66 3.88 -25.03 -19.47
N ASN A 67 4.03 -26.33 -19.73
CA ASN A 67 4.65 -27.26 -18.77
C ASN A 67 6.17 -27.06 -18.65
N ARG A 68 6.82 -26.38 -19.61
CA ARG A 68 8.27 -26.11 -19.61
C ARG A 68 8.62 -24.70 -19.13
N LEU A 69 7.64 -23.81 -19.06
CA LEU A 69 7.84 -22.41 -18.71
C LEU A 69 7.33 -22.10 -17.31
N ASN A 70 7.97 -21.15 -16.64
CA ASN A 70 7.47 -20.61 -15.39
C ASN A 70 6.23 -19.73 -15.67
N PRO A 71 5.03 -20.06 -15.15
CA PRO A 71 3.80 -19.32 -15.44
C PRO A 71 3.88 -17.84 -15.05
N LYS A 72 4.60 -17.48 -13.99
CA LYS A 72 4.79 -16.08 -13.57
C LYS A 72 5.61 -15.28 -14.59
N LYS A 73 6.62 -15.91 -15.21
CA LYS A 73 7.42 -15.26 -16.27
C LYS A 73 6.60 -15.06 -17.54
N VAL A 74 5.79 -16.06 -17.90
CA VAL A 74 4.86 -16.00 -19.02
C VAL A 74 3.86 -14.87 -18.84
N GLU A 75 3.21 -14.78 -17.67
CA GLU A 75 2.27 -13.71 -17.36
C GLU A 75 2.90 -12.32 -17.46
N ARG A 76 4.12 -12.15 -16.93
CA ARG A 76 4.88 -10.89 -17.09
C ARG A 76 5.16 -10.55 -18.55
N ILE A 77 5.50 -11.55 -19.37
CA ILE A 77 5.73 -11.35 -20.81
C ILE A 77 4.45 -10.90 -21.50
N ILE A 78 3.30 -11.54 -21.23
CA ILE A 78 2.01 -11.15 -21.83
C ILE A 78 1.68 -9.68 -21.50
N ASN A 79 1.99 -9.23 -20.27
CA ASN A 79 1.73 -7.86 -19.84
C ASN A 79 2.57 -6.79 -20.57
N TYR A 80 3.58 -7.18 -21.35
CA TYR A 80 4.35 -6.27 -22.22
C TYR A 80 3.71 -6.01 -23.59
N ARG A 81 2.64 -6.74 -23.92
CA ARG A 81 1.90 -6.56 -25.16
C ARG A 81 1.10 -5.26 -25.10
N SER A 82 1.29 -4.38 -26.09
CA SER A 82 0.43 -3.22 -26.31
C SER A 82 -0.80 -3.61 -27.15
N GLY A 83 -1.77 -2.72 -27.32
CA GLY A 83 -2.96 -3.00 -28.13
C GLY A 83 -2.64 -3.45 -29.57
N LYS A 84 -1.46 -3.10 -30.09
CA LYS A 84 -0.99 -3.45 -31.44
C LYS A 84 -0.09 -4.69 -31.50
N GLY A 85 0.21 -5.33 -30.35
CA GLY A 85 1.13 -6.47 -30.27
C GLY A 85 2.37 -6.16 -29.43
N PHE A 86 3.45 -6.90 -29.67
CA PHE A 86 4.75 -6.64 -29.03
C PHE A 86 5.55 -5.63 -29.85
N GLU A 87 6.15 -4.66 -29.17
CA GLU A 87 7.02 -3.64 -29.78
C GLU A 87 8.49 -3.93 -29.47
N GLU A 88 9.42 -3.44 -30.30
CA GLU A 88 10.85 -3.66 -30.09
C GLU A 88 11.33 -3.16 -28.71
N THR A 89 10.76 -2.05 -28.24
CA THR A 89 11.00 -1.46 -26.91
C THR A 89 10.56 -2.40 -25.78
N SER A 90 9.41 -3.06 -25.92
CA SER A 90 8.93 -4.09 -24.98
C SER A 90 9.90 -5.27 -24.92
N ILE A 91 10.39 -5.74 -26.08
CA ILE A 91 11.37 -6.83 -26.13
C ILE A 91 12.70 -6.39 -25.49
N ALA A 92 13.10 -5.12 -25.67
CA ALA A 92 14.34 -4.60 -25.07
C ALA A 92 14.24 -4.56 -23.54
N ARG A 93 13.05 -4.26 -23.00
CA ARG A 93 12.78 -4.36 -21.57
C ARG A 93 12.77 -5.82 -21.09
N MET A 94 12.16 -6.74 -21.82
CA MET A 94 12.24 -8.18 -21.51
C MET A 94 13.69 -8.67 -21.47
N ALA A 95 14.55 -8.16 -22.35
CA ALA A 95 15.98 -8.48 -22.34
C ALA A 95 16.67 -8.05 -21.05
N ARG A 96 16.45 -6.82 -20.62
CA ARG A 96 16.99 -6.27 -19.36
C ARG A 96 16.49 -6.99 -18.11
N GLU A 97 15.26 -7.49 -18.16
CA GLU A 97 14.62 -8.19 -17.02
C GLU A 97 14.89 -9.70 -16.99
N GLY A 98 15.72 -10.22 -17.91
CA GLY A 98 16.03 -11.66 -17.97
C GLY A 98 14.83 -12.53 -18.41
N LEU A 99 13.88 -11.93 -19.14
CA LEU A 99 12.71 -12.61 -19.70
C LEU A 99 12.90 -13.02 -21.17
N TYR A 100 13.99 -12.58 -21.81
CA TYR A 100 14.23 -12.82 -23.25
C TYR A 100 14.24 -14.30 -23.62
N SER A 101 14.89 -15.18 -22.85
CA SER A 101 14.91 -16.61 -23.14
C SER A 101 13.51 -17.24 -23.12
N THR A 102 12.67 -16.85 -22.15
CA THR A 102 11.27 -17.27 -22.09
C THR A 102 10.47 -16.69 -23.27
N ALA A 103 10.69 -15.42 -23.63
CA ALA A 103 10.05 -14.80 -24.79
C ALA A 103 10.46 -15.46 -26.13
N SER A 104 11.72 -15.88 -26.25
CA SER A 104 12.24 -16.63 -27.40
C SER A 104 11.60 -18.01 -27.54
N ILE A 105 11.32 -18.71 -26.43
CA ILE A 105 10.57 -19.98 -26.46
C ILE A 105 9.13 -19.75 -26.95
N LEU A 106 8.54 -18.61 -26.61
CA LEU A 106 7.23 -18.18 -27.12
C LEU A 106 7.28 -17.63 -28.55
N GLY A 107 8.45 -17.62 -29.20
CA GLY A 107 8.60 -17.12 -30.57
C GLY A 107 8.45 -15.61 -30.73
N ILE A 108 8.39 -14.83 -29.64
CA ILE A 108 8.09 -13.39 -29.71
C ILE A 108 9.18 -12.62 -30.48
N PRO A 109 10.49 -12.71 -30.13
CA PRO A 109 11.53 -12.01 -30.88
C PRO A 109 11.56 -12.39 -32.37
N GLN A 110 11.36 -13.66 -32.71
CA GLN A 110 11.49 -14.18 -34.09
C GLN A 110 10.38 -13.68 -35.02
N ASN A 111 9.19 -13.39 -34.47
CA ASN A 111 8.05 -12.91 -35.26
C ASN A 111 7.99 -11.38 -35.33
N ILE A 112 8.80 -10.65 -34.54
CA ILE A 112 8.71 -9.20 -34.40
C ILE A 112 10.01 -8.50 -34.85
N LEU A 113 11.17 -9.03 -34.48
CA LEU A 113 12.46 -8.43 -34.76
C LEU A 113 13.02 -8.90 -36.10
N LYS A 114 13.72 -7.99 -36.79
CA LYS A 114 14.57 -8.37 -37.93
C LYS A 114 15.74 -9.25 -37.45
N PRO A 115 16.26 -10.18 -38.28
CA PRO A 115 17.35 -11.08 -37.89
C PRO A 115 18.59 -10.37 -37.31
N GLU A 116 18.96 -9.22 -37.90
CA GLU A 116 20.09 -8.42 -37.43
C GLU A 116 19.87 -7.84 -36.03
N THR A 117 18.65 -7.38 -35.75
CA THR A 117 18.21 -6.86 -34.45
C THR A 117 18.11 -7.98 -33.42
N GLN A 118 17.56 -9.14 -33.79
CA GLN A 118 17.52 -10.30 -32.91
C GLN A 118 18.94 -10.69 -32.45
N LYS A 119 19.90 -10.73 -33.37
CA LYS A 119 21.29 -11.04 -33.05
C LYS A 119 21.94 -9.98 -32.14
N LEU A 120 21.56 -8.70 -32.28
CA LEU A 120 21.98 -7.65 -31.34
C LEU A 120 21.48 -7.91 -29.91
N PHE A 121 20.23 -8.35 -29.76
CA PHE A 121 19.65 -8.67 -28.45
C PHE A 121 20.31 -9.90 -27.83
N GLU A 122 20.60 -10.93 -28.64
CA GLU A 122 21.36 -12.11 -28.20
C GLU A 122 22.77 -11.72 -27.73
N ASP A 123 23.49 -10.89 -28.50
CA ASP A 123 24.81 -10.36 -28.13
C ASP A 123 24.73 -9.57 -26.80
N TYR A 124 23.65 -8.82 -26.58
CA TYR A 124 23.40 -8.11 -25.31
C TYR A 124 23.17 -9.06 -24.14
N ILE A 125 22.30 -10.05 -24.30
CA ILE A 125 21.99 -11.02 -23.24
C ILE A 125 23.23 -11.81 -22.83
N LEU A 126 24.04 -12.26 -23.81
CA LEU A 126 25.29 -12.95 -23.53
C LEU A 126 26.27 -12.05 -22.76
N SER A 127 26.38 -10.78 -23.15
CA SER A 127 27.23 -9.81 -22.44
C SER A 127 26.72 -9.48 -21.03
N ALA A 128 25.41 -9.50 -20.81
CA ALA A 128 24.79 -9.22 -19.52
C ALA A 128 24.94 -10.40 -18.54
N LEU A 129 24.88 -11.63 -19.05
CA LEU A 129 25.08 -12.86 -18.28
C LEU A 129 26.54 -13.06 -17.86
N ASP A 130 27.47 -12.80 -18.78
CA ASP A 130 28.91 -12.91 -18.53
C ASP A 130 29.60 -11.56 -18.67
N LYS A 131 29.50 -10.76 -17.60
CA LYS A 131 30.05 -9.39 -17.57
C LYS A 131 31.56 -9.33 -17.79
N LYS A 132 32.30 -10.40 -17.55
CA LYS A 132 33.77 -10.46 -17.66
C LYS A 132 34.24 -10.89 -19.06
N ASN A 133 33.36 -11.46 -19.86
CA ASN A 133 33.73 -11.95 -21.19
C ASN A 133 33.80 -10.80 -22.20
N GLU A 134 35.03 -10.42 -22.56
CA GLU A 134 35.29 -9.33 -23.49
C GLU A 134 34.88 -9.66 -24.93
N ALA A 135 34.77 -10.94 -25.31
CA ALA A 135 34.39 -11.30 -26.68
C ALA A 135 32.94 -10.93 -26.99
N HIS A 136 32.01 -11.17 -26.06
CA HIS A 136 30.61 -10.77 -26.22
C HIS A 136 30.45 -9.25 -26.23
N PHE A 137 31.17 -8.57 -25.34
CA PHE A 137 31.17 -7.10 -25.28
C PHE A 137 31.75 -6.46 -26.56
N LEU A 138 32.76 -7.07 -27.17
CA LEU A 138 33.33 -6.59 -28.42
C LEU A 138 32.33 -6.66 -29.58
N LYS A 139 31.48 -7.70 -29.64
CA LYS A 139 30.41 -7.81 -30.65
C LYS A 139 29.42 -6.65 -30.56
N LEU A 140 29.00 -6.26 -29.35
CA LEU A 140 28.17 -5.07 -29.14
C LEU A 140 28.89 -3.79 -29.56
N LYS A 141 30.18 -3.66 -29.23
CA LYS A 141 30.99 -2.50 -29.60
C LYS A 141 31.10 -2.33 -31.11
N VAL A 142 31.28 -3.42 -31.85
CA VAL A 142 31.36 -3.40 -33.32
C VAL A 142 30.05 -2.92 -33.92
N ARG A 143 28.91 -3.42 -33.43
CA ARG A 143 27.57 -3.00 -33.89
C ARG A 143 27.28 -1.54 -33.59
N MET A 144 27.67 -1.07 -32.40
CA MET A 144 27.54 0.34 -32.02
C MET A 144 28.33 1.26 -32.97
N LYS A 145 29.50 0.82 -33.44
CA LYS A 145 30.35 1.58 -34.38
C LYS A 145 29.91 1.49 -35.85
N SER A 146 28.76 0.89 -36.14
CA SER A 146 28.22 0.82 -37.50
C SER A 146 28.08 2.22 -38.11
N SER A 147 28.38 2.35 -39.41
CA SER A 147 28.24 3.61 -40.15
C SER A 147 26.79 4.11 -40.21
N ARG A 148 25.82 3.20 -40.07
CA ARG A 148 24.41 3.51 -39.82
C ARG A 148 24.09 3.16 -38.36
N PRO A 149 23.66 4.13 -37.54
CA PRO A 149 23.21 3.86 -36.18
C PRO A 149 22.12 2.78 -36.18
N ILE A 150 22.27 1.80 -35.28
CA ILE A 150 21.30 0.72 -35.07
C ILE A 150 20.60 0.99 -33.74
N ARG A 151 19.27 0.98 -33.72
CA ARG A 151 18.48 1.20 -32.51
C ARG A 151 18.87 0.19 -31.43
N PHE A 152 18.96 0.66 -30.19
CA PHE A 152 19.39 -0.08 -28.99
C PHE A 152 20.88 -0.44 -28.93
N ALA A 153 21.65 -0.35 -30.02
CA ALA A 153 23.04 -0.82 -30.00
C ALA A 153 23.90 -0.01 -29.03
N SER A 154 23.81 1.32 -29.06
CA SER A 154 24.57 2.19 -28.16
C SER A 154 24.00 2.16 -26.74
N GLU A 155 22.68 2.04 -26.63
CA GLU A 155 21.98 1.88 -25.36
C GLU A 155 22.36 0.60 -24.60
N PHE A 156 22.38 -0.55 -25.28
CA PHE A 156 22.81 -1.83 -24.71
C PHE A 156 24.29 -1.82 -24.38
N TYR A 157 25.12 -1.21 -25.23
CA TYR A 157 26.53 -1.03 -24.94
C TYR A 157 26.75 -0.17 -23.68
N ALA A 158 25.97 0.91 -23.53
CA ALA A 158 25.97 1.77 -22.35
C ALA A 158 25.48 1.03 -21.09
N ASP A 159 24.45 0.18 -21.20
CA ASP A 159 23.96 -0.64 -20.09
C ASP A 159 25.08 -1.55 -19.54
N ILE A 160 25.86 -2.20 -20.41
CA ILE A 160 26.98 -3.05 -20.00
C ILE A 160 28.12 -2.21 -19.41
N LEU A 161 28.44 -1.05 -19.98
CA LEU A 161 29.44 -0.13 -19.43
C LEU A 161 29.06 0.35 -18.03
N SER A 162 27.78 0.72 -17.84
CA SER A 162 27.25 1.14 -16.54
C SER A 162 27.34 0.00 -15.51
N ALA A 163 27.02 -1.23 -15.92
CA ALA A 163 27.17 -2.43 -15.09
C ALA A 163 28.64 -2.79 -14.78
N ARG A 164 29.60 -2.24 -15.52
CA ARG A 164 31.05 -2.32 -15.29
C ARG A 164 31.60 -1.05 -14.61
N GLU A 165 30.74 -0.22 -14.03
CA GLU A 165 31.09 1.02 -13.30
C GLU A 165 31.79 2.09 -14.17
N LYS A 166 31.72 1.97 -15.50
CA LYS A 166 32.28 2.93 -16.45
C LYS A 166 31.25 4.02 -16.78
N HIS A 167 30.79 4.73 -15.77
CA HIS A 167 29.62 5.63 -15.86
C HIS A 167 29.82 6.81 -16.82
N GLU A 168 31.01 7.42 -16.91
CA GLU A 168 31.25 8.50 -17.89
C GLU A 168 31.08 8.01 -19.33
N LYS A 169 31.69 6.87 -19.67
CA LYS A 169 31.55 6.28 -21.01
C LYS A 169 30.11 5.85 -21.27
N ALA A 170 29.44 5.26 -20.28
CA ALA A 170 28.03 4.91 -20.41
C ALA A 170 27.17 6.16 -20.72
N LYS A 171 27.40 7.28 -20.03
CA LYS A 171 26.72 8.56 -20.28
C LYS A 171 26.91 9.03 -21.72
N GLU A 172 28.13 8.98 -22.25
CA GLU A 172 28.42 9.34 -23.64
C GLU A 172 27.62 8.49 -24.64
N PHE A 173 27.55 7.17 -24.44
CA PHE A 173 26.82 6.29 -25.34
C PHE A 173 25.29 6.41 -25.21
N TYR A 174 24.76 6.73 -24.03
CA TYR A 174 23.36 7.11 -23.91
C TYR A 174 23.06 8.44 -24.64
N LYS A 175 23.94 9.44 -24.53
CA LYS A 175 23.82 10.70 -25.30
C LYS A 175 23.88 10.45 -26.80
N PHE A 176 24.76 9.55 -27.25
CA PHE A 176 24.85 9.14 -28.65
C PHE A 176 23.58 8.43 -29.12
N GLU A 177 22.99 7.55 -28.31
CA GLU A 177 21.69 6.94 -28.62
C GLU A 177 20.62 8.03 -28.79
N LEU A 178 20.52 8.99 -27.87
CA LEU A 178 19.52 10.06 -27.94
C LEU A 178 19.70 10.99 -29.13
N LYS A 179 20.94 11.25 -29.57
CA LYS A 179 21.21 12.04 -30.77
C LYS A 179 20.56 11.41 -32.01
N ASN A 180 20.56 10.07 -32.09
CA ASN A 180 20.02 9.33 -33.24
C ASN A 180 18.55 8.91 -33.03
N TYR A 181 18.14 8.73 -31.78
CA TYR A 181 16.81 8.28 -31.35
C TYR A 181 16.30 9.09 -30.14
N PRO A 182 15.84 10.34 -30.34
CA PRO A 182 15.43 11.24 -29.25
C PRO A 182 14.31 10.71 -28.36
N GLN A 183 13.49 9.80 -28.89
CA GLN A 183 12.39 9.15 -28.20
C GLN A 183 12.82 8.09 -27.17
N SER A 184 14.11 7.80 -27.00
CA SER A 184 14.54 6.76 -26.05
C SER A 184 14.47 7.22 -24.59
N ASP A 185 13.35 6.92 -23.92
CA ASP A 185 13.21 7.15 -22.49
C ASP A 185 14.24 6.37 -21.66
N HIS A 186 14.63 5.17 -22.11
CA HIS A 186 15.65 4.38 -21.42
C HIS A 186 17.02 5.07 -21.45
N ALA A 187 17.40 5.70 -22.57
CA ALA A 187 18.65 6.43 -22.67
C ALA A 187 18.64 7.70 -21.81
N LYS A 188 17.51 8.45 -21.76
CA LYS A 188 17.34 9.59 -20.84
C LYS A 188 17.49 9.14 -19.38
N ASN A 189 16.79 8.07 -18.99
CA ASN A 189 16.90 7.47 -17.66
C ASN A 189 18.34 6.97 -17.37
N GLY A 190 19.02 6.41 -18.39
CA GLY A 190 20.42 5.98 -18.32
C GLY A 190 21.38 7.14 -18.03
N ILE A 191 21.18 8.30 -18.66
CA ILE A 191 21.95 9.52 -18.39
C ILE A 191 21.75 9.96 -16.94
N MET A 192 20.51 10.01 -16.45
CA MET A 192 20.23 10.40 -15.06
C MET A 192 20.91 9.46 -14.06
N ARG A 193 20.88 8.14 -14.30
CA ARG A 193 21.60 7.15 -13.48
C ARG A 193 23.11 7.33 -13.53
N ALA A 194 23.68 7.61 -14.70
CA ALA A 194 25.12 7.83 -14.85
C ALA A 194 25.55 9.12 -14.12
N LEU A 195 24.80 10.21 -14.25
CA LEU A 195 25.07 11.48 -13.55
C LEU A 195 24.96 11.33 -12.03
N LEU A 196 24.00 10.57 -11.54
CA LEU A 196 23.89 10.20 -10.13
C LEU A 196 25.13 9.46 -9.63
N ALA A 197 25.60 8.45 -10.37
CA ALA A 197 26.77 7.67 -9.99
C ALA A 197 28.10 8.47 -10.05
N LEU A 198 28.13 9.52 -10.87
CA LEU A 198 29.29 10.41 -11.04
C LEU A 198 29.25 11.65 -10.13
N ASP A 199 28.23 11.78 -9.27
CA ASP A 199 28.02 12.95 -8.41
C ASP A 199 28.02 14.30 -9.17
N LYS A 200 27.53 14.33 -10.41
CA LYS A 200 27.44 15.53 -11.26
C LYS A 200 26.16 16.32 -10.96
N THR A 201 26.06 16.91 -9.77
CA THR A 201 24.83 17.55 -9.26
C THR A 201 24.31 18.68 -10.16
N ASN A 202 25.18 19.53 -10.72
CA ASN A 202 24.77 20.65 -11.57
C ASN A 202 24.11 20.19 -12.88
N GLU A 203 24.75 19.25 -13.59
CA GLU A 203 24.18 18.63 -14.81
C GLU A 203 22.88 17.88 -14.48
N LEU A 204 22.83 17.23 -13.31
CA LEU A 204 21.64 16.49 -12.86
C LEU A 204 20.46 17.44 -12.61
N GLU A 205 20.67 18.57 -11.95
CA GLU A 205 19.65 19.59 -11.67
C GLU A 205 19.14 20.24 -12.98
N GLU A 206 20.05 20.54 -13.91
CA GLU A 206 19.70 21.09 -15.22
C GLU A 206 18.77 20.14 -15.99
N LEU A 207 19.16 18.86 -16.12
CA LEU A 207 18.33 17.88 -16.80
C LEU A 207 17.04 17.56 -16.04
N PHE A 208 17.08 17.49 -14.71
CA PHE A 208 15.90 17.24 -13.89
C PHE A 208 14.87 18.38 -13.97
N SER A 209 15.30 19.59 -14.33
CA SER A 209 14.42 20.73 -14.59
C SER A 209 13.57 20.54 -15.85
N SER A 210 13.98 19.69 -16.80
CA SER A 210 13.19 19.31 -17.97
C SER A 210 12.08 18.31 -17.62
N GLN A 211 10.84 18.61 -18.05
CA GLN A 211 9.71 17.70 -17.89
C GLN A 211 9.91 16.38 -18.64
N GLU A 212 10.61 16.42 -19.77
CA GLU A 212 10.90 15.25 -20.61
C GLU A 212 11.76 14.22 -19.85
N TYR A 213 12.84 14.67 -19.22
CA TYR A 213 13.69 13.81 -18.39
C TYR A 213 12.94 13.29 -17.17
N ARG A 214 12.15 14.15 -16.51
CA ARG A 214 11.29 13.72 -15.39
C ARG A 214 10.35 12.58 -15.74
N ASN A 215 9.68 12.66 -16.89
CA ASN A 215 8.72 11.64 -17.33
C ASN A 215 9.40 10.34 -17.78
N SER A 216 10.60 10.42 -18.36
CA SER A 216 11.33 9.26 -18.87
C SER A 216 11.95 8.36 -17.79
N MET A 217 12.13 8.89 -16.56
CA MET A 217 12.80 8.15 -15.50
C MET A 217 11.94 7.03 -14.93
N SER A 218 12.58 5.92 -14.55
CA SER A 218 11.96 4.94 -13.66
C SER A 218 11.70 5.56 -12.29
N ASN A 219 10.75 5.01 -11.52
CA ASN A 219 10.44 5.56 -10.19
C ASN A 219 11.65 5.54 -9.26
N GLN A 220 12.41 4.44 -9.25
CA GLN A 220 13.64 4.34 -8.47
C GLN A 220 14.67 5.41 -8.86
N THR A 221 14.83 5.68 -10.16
CA THR A 221 15.78 6.71 -10.61
C THR A 221 15.28 8.10 -10.22
N PHE A 222 14.00 8.39 -10.44
CA PHE A 222 13.42 9.67 -10.04
C PHE A 222 13.54 9.91 -8.55
N GLU A 223 13.27 8.89 -7.72
CA GLU A 223 13.42 8.95 -6.27
C GLU A 223 14.86 9.31 -5.90
N ASN A 224 15.85 8.54 -6.36
CA ASN A 224 17.26 8.81 -6.07
C ASN A 224 17.70 10.22 -6.52
N VAL A 225 17.24 10.67 -7.69
CA VAL A 225 17.53 12.04 -8.19
C VAL A 225 16.86 13.09 -7.30
N ALA A 226 15.57 12.94 -7.01
CA ALA A 226 14.83 13.90 -6.21
C ALA A 226 15.36 13.99 -4.78
N LEU A 227 15.75 12.87 -4.17
CA LEU A 227 16.41 12.83 -2.86
C LEU A 227 17.75 13.58 -2.90
N ARG A 228 18.61 13.28 -3.90
CA ARG A 228 19.92 13.95 -4.06
C ARG A 228 19.79 15.46 -4.24
N LEU A 229 18.79 15.89 -5.01
CA LEU A 229 18.50 17.30 -5.30
C LEU A 229 17.59 17.97 -4.27
N ARG A 230 17.22 17.26 -3.19
CA ARG A 230 16.32 17.74 -2.11
C ARG A 230 14.96 18.24 -2.62
N LYS A 231 14.44 17.64 -3.69
CA LYS A 231 13.16 17.98 -4.34
C LYS A 231 11.99 17.23 -3.70
N TRP A 232 11.82 17.39 -2.38
CA TRP A 232 10.86 16.65 -1.56
C TRP A 232 9.43 16.74 -2.07
N VAL A 233 8.95 17.95 -2.37
CA VAL A 233 7.58 18.16 -2.86
C VAL A 233 7.32 17.42 -4.17
N LEU A 234 8.29 17.42 -5.08
CA LEU A 234 8.18 16.74 -6.36
C LEU A 234 8.17 15.21 -6.19
N LEU A 235 8.99 14.72 -5.26
CA LEU A 235 9.02 13.31 -4.86
C LEU A 235 7.68 12.87 -4.25
N THR A 236 7.16 13.63 -3.29
CA THR A 236 5.85 13.36 -2.68
C THR A 236 4.75 13.33 -3.73
N LYS A 237 4.69 14.33 -4.61
CA LYS A 237 3.68 14.38 -5.68
C LYS A 237 3.77 13.18 -6.63
N ARG A 238 4.99 12.75 -7.00
CA ARG A 238 5.17 11.58 -7.86
C ARG A 238 4.76 10.29 -7.14
N ASN A 239 5.12 10.13 -5.87
CA ASN A 239 4.73 8.96 -5.09
C ASN A 239 3.22 8.86 -4.90
N ILE A 240 2.53 9.98 -4.60
CA ILE A 240 1.07 10.03 -4.55
C ILE A 240 0.48 9.59 -5.89
N THR A 241 0.97 10.16 -7.00
CA THR A 241 0.52 9.81 -8.34
C THR A 241 0.73 8.33 -8.64
N PHE A 242 1.88 7.79 -8.23
CA PHE A 242 2.21 6.38 -8.40
C PHE A 242 1.28 5.47 -7.58
N ILE A 243 0.99 5.83 -6.32
CA ILE A 243 0.03 5.10 -5.48
C ILE A 243 -1.32 5.05 -6.20
N PHE A 244 -1.85 6.19 -6.65
CA PHE A 244 -3.15 6.27 -7.34
C PHE A 244 -3.18 5.49 -8.67
N GLN A 245 -2.08 5.51 -9.44
CA GLN A 245 -1.99 4.76 -10.70
C GLN A 245 -1.89 3.25 -10.51
N ASN A 246 -1.41 2.78 -9.36
CA ASN A 246 -1.23 1.36 -9.05
C ASN A 246 -2.26 0.85 -8.04
N LEU A 247 -3.33 1.61 -7.79
CA LEU A 247 -4.40 1.15 -6.92
C LEU A 247 -5.06 -0.08 -7.50
N ASN A 248 -5.01 -1.16 -6.72
CA ASN A 248 -5.77 -2.35 -7.01
C ASN A 248 -7.20 -2.18 -6.47
N PHE A 249 -8.19 -2.27 -7.35
CA PHE A 249 -9.59 -2.09 -6.98
C PHE A 249 -10.08 -3.11 -5.93
N VAL A 250 -9.57 -4.35 -5.96
CA VAL A 250 -9.91 -5.38 -4.96
C VAL A 250 -9.43 -4.95 -3.58
N TRP A 251 -8.16 -4.56 -3.46
CA TRP A 251 -7.58 -4.13 -2.19
C TRP A 251 -8.16 -2.81 -1.69
N LEU A 252 -8.46 -1.88 -2.60
CA LEU A 252 -9.20 -0.67 -2.28
C LEU A 252 -10.59 -1.01 -1.70
N SER A 253 -11.30 -1.95 -2.31
CA SER A 253 -12.64 -2.36 -1.85
C SER A 253 -12.59 -3.04 -0.48
N VAL A 254 -11.63 -3.94 -0.27
CA VAL A 254 -11.42 -4.59 1.03
C VAL A 254 -11.11 -3.56 2.10
N THR A 255 -10.17 -2.64 1.84
CA THR A 255 -9.78 -1.58 2.76
C THR A 255 -10.96 -0.66 3.08
N ALA A 256 -11.69 -0.19 2.05
CA ALA A 256 -12.87 0.64 2.21
C ALA A 256 -13.96 -0.06 3.03
N PHE A 257 -14.15 -1.37 2.83
CA PHE A 257 -15.10 -2.16 3.62
C PHE A 257 -14.67 -2.26 5.09
N THR A 258 -13.38 -2.51 5.37
CA THR A 258 -12.86 -2.53 6.76
C THR A 258 -13.08 -1.19 7.47
N ALA A 259 -12.82 -0.08 6.77
CA ALA A 259 -13.02 1.26 7.28
C ALA A 259 -14.51 1.56 7.47
N THR A 260 -15.37 1.10 6.57
CA THR A 260 -16.83 1.31 6.65
C THR A 260 -17.43 0.67 7.89
N ILE A 261 -17.00 -0.53 8.28
CA ILE A 261 -17.47 -1.19 9.51
C ILE A 261 -17.18 -0.31 10.73
N TRP A 262 -15.94 0.15 10.88
CA TRP A 262 -15.55 1.02 11.99
C TRP A 262 -16.19 2.39 11.92
N PHE A 263 -16.34 2.97 10.73
CA PHE A 263 -17.03 4.23 10.53
C PHE A 263 -18.49 4.11 11.03
N CYS A 264 -19.19 3.03 10.65
CA CYS A 264 -20.54 2.73 11.13
C CYS A 264 -20.62 2.59 12.65
N ILE A 265 -19.61 1.99 13.29
CA ILE A 265 -19.51 1.91 14.76
C ILE A 265 -19.30 3.31 15.35
N ILE A 266 -18.37 4.11 14.83
CA ILE A 266 -18.07 5.46 15.32
C ILE A 266 -19.28 6.39 15.16
N ILE A 267 -19.99 6.37 14.03
CA ILE A 267 -21.19 7.20 13.85
C ILE A 267 -22.34 6.77 14.78
N SER A 268 -22.42 5.47 15.10
CA SER A 268 -23.38 4.92 16.06
C SER A 268 -23.07 5.43 17.48
N LEU A 269 -21.82 5.29 17.92
CA LEU A 269 -21.33 5.80 19.20
C LEU A 269 -21.46 7.34 19.27
N GLY A 270 -21.10 8.03 18.19
CA GLY A 270 -21.17 9.48 17.99
C GLY A 270 -22.59 10.04 17.82
N ARG A 271 -23.62 9.21 18.01
CA ARG A 271 -25.05 9.56 17.94
C ARG A 271 -25.39 10.38 16.70
N ALA A 272 -24.88 9.96 15.54
CA ALA A 272 -25.18 10.63 14.28
C ALA A 272 -26.69 10.62 13.97
N GLY A 273 -27.41 9.57 14.42
CA GLY A 273 -28.84 9.41 14.19
C GLY A 273 -29.75 10.52 14.75
N ASN A 274 -29.30 11.30 15.74
CA ASN A 274 -30.08 12.44 16.25
C ASN A 274 -30.10 13.61 15.26
N LEU A 275 -28.99 13.83 14.57
CA LEU A 275 -28.77 14.96 13.65
C LEU A 275 -28.00 14.46 12.41
N PRO A 276 -28.59 13.52 11.63
CA PRO A 276 -27.84 12.78 10.61
C PRO A 276 -27.29 13.68 9.52
N LEU A 277 -28.07 14.65 9.06
CA LEU A 277 -27.68 15.62 8.04
C LEU A 277 -26.52 16.54 8.45
N ARG A 278 -26.21 16.60 9.75
CA ARG A 278 -25.17 17.48 10.29
C ARG A 278 -23.94 16.70 10.77
N ARG A 279 -24.16 15.57 11.43
CA ARG A 279 -23.08 14.77 12.05
C ARG A 279 -22.43 13.83 11.04
N ILE A 280 -23.19 13.17 10.17
CA ILE A 280 -22.62 12.26 9.18
C ILE A 280 -21.66 12.98 8.24
N PRO A 281 -22.00 14.15 7.64
CA PRO A 281 -21.04 14.87 6.80
C PRO A 281 -19.81 15.34 7.59
N LEU A 282 -19.97 15.79 8.84
CA LEU A 282 -18.85 16.21 9.67
C LEU A 282 -17.86 15.06 9.92
N TYR A 283 -18.38 13.88 10.26
CA TYR A 283 -17.57 12.67 10.47
C TYR A 283 -16.95 12.17 9.16
N GLY A 284 -17.69 12.23 8.06
CA GLY A 284 -17.20 11.88 6.72
C GLY A 284 -16.09 12.80 6.24
N PHE A 285 -16.21 14.11 6.44
CA PHE A 285 -15.13 15.05 6.14
C PHE A 285 -13.93 14.86 7.06
N GLY A 286 -14.13 14.51 8.34
CA GLY A 286 -13.05 14.07 9.23
C GLY A 286 -12.31 12.86 8.66
N PHE A 287 -13.04 11.83 8.21
CA PHE A 287 -12.44 10.67 7.56
C PHE A 287 -11.62 11.04 6.31
N ILE A 288 -12.15 11.89 5.43
CA ILE A 288 -11.43 12.35 4.23
C ILE A 288 -10.17 13.14 4.62
N ALA A 289 -10.25 14.00 5.63
CA ALA A 289 -9.11 14.76 6.13
C ALA A 289 -8.03 13.83 6.70
N GLY A 290 -8.41 12.80 7.44
CA GLY A 290 -7.52 11.74 7.91
C GLY A 290 -6.82 11.01 6.77
N PHE A 291 -7.58 10.60 5.75
CA PHE A 291 -7.04 9.96 4.56
C PHE A 291 -6.05 10.87 3.82
N ALA A 292 -6.35 12.17 3.68
CA ALA A 292 -5.45 13.12 3.03
C ALA A 292 -4.17 13.38 3.84
N SER A 293 -4.24 13.26 5.17
CA SER A 293 -3.13 13.56 6.06
C SER A 293 -1.95 12.58 5.92
N THR A 294 -2.18 11.33 5.46
CA THR A 294 -1.12 10.36 5.16
C THR A 294 -0.17 10.84 4.05
N PHE A 295 -0.67 11.60 3.08
CA PHE A 295 0.15 12.13 1.99
C PHE A 295 1.14 13.20 2.47
N VAL A 296 0.75 13.97 3.49
CA VAL A 296 1.65 14.92 4.16
C VAL A 296 2.68 14.16 4.98
N VAL A 297 2.26 13.14 5.73
CA VAL A 297 3.17 12.24 6.46
C VAL A 297 4.21 11.63 5.52
N LEU A 298 3.80 11.09 4.36
CA LEU A 298 4.71 10.51 3.38
C LEU A 298 5.76 11.52 2.88
N GLY A 299 5.37 12.78 2.69
CA GLY A 299 6.34 13.83 2.34
C GLY A 299 7.34 14.12 3.45
N LEU A 300 6.87 14.15 4.71
CA LEU A 300 7.73 14.35 5.88
C LEU A 300 8.67 13.16 6.14
N VAL A 301 8.26 11.92 5.82
CA VAL A 301 9.12 10.73 5.87
C VAL A 301 10.37 10.96 5.01
N PHE A 302 10.20 11.36 3.75
CA PHE A 302 11.34 11.59 2.85
C PHE A 302 12.28 12.66 3.39
N TRP A 303 11.75 13.77 3.90
CA TRP A 303 12.58 14.82 4.49
C TRP A 303 13.31 14.32 5.74
N GLN A 304 12.61 13.69 6.68
CA GLN A 304 13.16 13.23 7.95
C GLN A 304 14.27 12.17 7.75
N GLU A 305 14.02 11.15 6.93
CA GLU A 305 14.97 10.03 6.77
C GLU A 305 16.21 10.41 5.95
N ASN A 306 16.11 11.42 5.08
CA ASN A 306 17.20 11.78 4.17
C ASN A 306 17.94 13.05 4.59
N GLU A 307 17.28 14.03 5.20
CA GLU A 307 17.95 15.24 5.71
C GLU A 307 18.46 15.03 7.14
N LEU A 308 17.64 14.46 8.04
CA LEU A 308 18.04 14.22 9.43
C LEU A 308 18.77 12.89 9.63
N GLN A 309 18.79 12.03 8.60
CA GLN A 309 19.27 10.64 8.68
C GLN A 309 18.60 9.83 9.81
N PHE A 310 17.43 10.27 10.25
CA PHE A 310 16.70 9.65 11.34
C PHE A 310 15.77 8.57 10.76
N LYS A 311 16.28 7.35 10.72
CA LYS A 311 15.66 6.14 10.14
C LYS A 311 16.01 4.90 10.96
N LEU A 312 15.26 3.82 10.76
CA LEU A 312 15.60 2.52 11.35
C LEU A 312 17.00 2.07 10.92
N ASN A 313 17.82 1.64 11.87
CA ASN A 313 19.20 1.16 11.64
C ASN A 313 19.49 -0.19 12.32
N GLY A 314 18.53 -0.75 13.07
CA GLY A 314 18.67 -2.02 13.79
C GLY A 314 19.17 -1.87 15.23
N GLU A 315 19.53 -0.66 15.66
CA GLU A 315 19.92 -0.37 17.03
C GLU A 315 18.69 -0.06 17.89
N ILE A 316 18.55 -0.75 19.01
CA ILE A 316 17.33 -0.70 19.85
C ILE A 316 16.96 0.73 20.25
N ILE A 317 17.94 1.54 20.67
CA ILE A 317 17.69 2.90 21.15
C ILE A 317 17.27 3.81 19.99
N ASN A 318 18.02 3.80 18.88
CA ASN A 318 17.68 4.59 17.70
C ASN A 318 16.31 4.20 17.14
N ASP A 319 16.06 2.91 16.99
CA ASP A 319 14.81 2.41 16.43
C ASP A 319 13.62 2.71 17.36
N SER A 320 13.81 2.62 18.68
CA SER A 320 12.79 3.03 19.67
C SER A 320 12.52 4.53 19.66
N LEU A 321 13.55 5.36 19.45
CA LEU A 321 13.34 6.80 19.26
C LEU A 321 12.65 7.06 17.92
N TYR A 322 13.02 6.34 16.86
CA TYR A 322 12.43 6.50 15.54
C TYR A 322 10.96 6.13 15.51
N VAL A 323 10.54 5.02 16.12
CA VAL A 323 9.12 4.66 16.17
C VAL A 323 8.29 5.64 17.03
N ILE A 324 8.84 6.20 18.10
CA ILE A 324 8.12 7.17 18.95
C ILE A 324 8.13 8.57 18.34
N CYS A 325 9.30 9.15 18.11
CA CYS A 325 9.47 10.53 17.66
C CYS A 325 9.39 10.67 16.13
N GLY A 326 9.79 9.64 15.39
CA GLY A 326 9.79 9.65 13.94
C GLY A 326 8.47 9.22 13.32
N ILE A 327 7.83 8.18 13.85
CA ILE A 327 6.52 7.69 13.40
C ILE A 327 5.41 8.28 14.27
N GLY A 328 5.33 7.89 15.54
CA GLY A 328 4.22 8.28 16.43
C GLY A 328 3.98 9.78 16.51
N LEU A 329 5.01 10.58 16.81
CA LEU A 329 4.89 12.04 16.91
C LEU A 329 4.46 12.66 15.59
N ARG A 330 5.14 12.30 14.50
CA ARG A 330 4.88 12.83 13.16
C ARG A 330 3.43 12.57 12.75
N GLU A 331 2.97 11.35 12.91
CA GLU A 331 1.64 10.95 12.46
C GLU A 331 0.53 11.55 13.31
N GLU A 332 0.64 11.47 14.64
CA GLU A 332 -0.38 12.01 15.54
C GLU A 332 -0.45 13.53 15.46
N LEU A 333 0.69 14.22 15.29
CA LEU A 333 0.72 15.66 15.06
C LEU A 333 0.00 16.04 13.76
N ILE A 334 0.27 15.35 12.66
CA ILE A 334 -0.34 15.66 11.37
C ILE A 334 -1.84 15.35 11.38
N LYS A 335 -2.28 14.24 12.02
CA LYS A 335 -3.71 13.96 12.23
C LYS A 335 -4.39 15.08 13.01
N LEU A 336 -3.79 15.56 14.10
CA LEU A 336 -4.32 16.69 14.87
C LEU A 336 -4.32 18.00 14.07
N LEU A 337 -3.30 18.25 13.25
CA LEU A 337 -3.27 19.41 12.35
C LEU A 337 -4.49 19.40 11.42
N PHE A 338 -4.82 18.23 10.84
CA PHE A 338 -6.00 18.05 10.01
C PHE A 338 -7.32 18.04 10.79
N PHE A 339 -7.30 17.89 12.11
CA PHE A 339 -8.45 18.09 12.99
C PHE A 339 -8.73 19.57 13.29
N THR A 340 -7.70 20.43 13.28
CA THR A 340 -7.85 21.86 13.64
C THR A 340 -8.92 22.63 12.85
N PRO A 341 -9.17 22.40 11.54
CA PRO A 341 -10.24 23.12 10.83
C PRO A 341 -11.63 22.76 11.35
N PHE A 342 -11.82 21.53 11.84
CA PHE A 342 -13.09 21.08 12.43
C PHE A 342 -13.29 21.65 13.82
N LEU A 343 -12.19 21.92 14.54
CA LEU A 343 -12.22 22.45 15.89
C LEU A 343 -12.98 23.78 15.97
N PHE A 344 -12.88 24.66 14.96
CA PHE A 344 -13.65 25.90 14.89
C PHE A 344 -15.16 25.69 14.96
N ILE A 345 -15.66 24.66 14.29
CA ILE A 345 -17.07 24.29 14.30
C ILE A 345 -17.41 23.63 15.63
N LEU A 346 -16.58 22.70 16.08
CA LEU A 346 -16.81 21.91 17.29
C LEU A 346 -16.85 22.79 18.55
N LEU A 347 -15.93 23.74 18.69
CA LEU A 347 -15.90 24.68 19.83
C LEU A 347 -17.14 25.55 19.91
N LYS A 348 -17.72 25.96 18.76
CA LYS A 348 -19.00 26.67 18.72
C LYS A 348 -20.16 25.78 19.16
N ARG A 349 -20.11 24.50 18.82
CA ARG A 349 -21.16 23.51 19.13
C ARG A 349 -21.10 22.99 20.55
N ARG A 350 -19.92 23.04 21.18
CA ARG A 350 -19.67 22.59 22.56
C ARG A 350 -20.18 21.17 22.83
N CYS A 351 -20.07 20.28 21.85
CA CYS A 351 -20.49 18.88 21.98
C CYS A 351 -19.24 17.98 21.98
N PRO A 352 -18.76 17.51 23.15
CA PRO A 352 -17.54 16.74 23.22
C PRO A 352 -17.61 15.41 22.46
N MET A 353 -18.80 14.79 22.38
CA MET A 353 -19.01 13.58 21.57
C MET A 353 -18.81 13.83 20.06
N GLU A 354 -19.21 15.01 19.55
CA GLU A 354 -18.92 15.36 18.14
C GLU A 354 -17.40 15.51 17.94
N ALA A 355 -16.69 16.12 18.90
CA ALA A 355 -15.24 16.27 18.82
C ALA A 355 -14.51 14.92 18.84
N LEU A 356 -14.87 14.05 19.78
CA LEU A 356 -14.33 12.69 19.90
C LEU A 356 -14.57 11.87 18.62
N ALA A 357 -15.81 11.86 18.10
CA ALA A 357 -16.16 11.09 16.91
C ALA A 357 -15.50 11.66 15.63
N THR A 358 -15.45 12.98 15.46
CA THR A 358 -14.75 13.59 14.32
C THR A 358 -13.26 13.28 14.33
N ALA A 359 -12.60 13.39 15.49
CA ALA A 359 -11.19 13.04 15.62
C ALA A 359 -10.94 11.54 15.41
N ALA A 360 -11.81 10.67 15.93
CA ALA A 360 -11.72 9.24 15.66
C ALA A 360 -11.89 8.90 14.17
N CYS A 361 -12.77 9.60 13.46
CA CYS A 361 -12.90 9.45 12.01
C CYS A 361 -11.65 9.90 11.26
N ILE A 362 -10.93 10.94 11.71
CA ILE A 362 -9.62 11.32 11.15
C ILE A 362 -8.62 10.18 11.33
N GLY A 363 -8.50 9.63 12.54
CA GLY A 363 -7.63 8.47 12.79
C GLY A 363 -7.99 7.26 11.92
N LEU A 364 -9.28 6.98 11.74
CA LEU A 364 -9.77 5.91 10.88
C LEU A 364 -9.47 6.16 9.39
N GLY A 365 -9.59 7.41 8.93
CA GLY A 365 -9.23 7.81 7.57
C GLY A 365 -7.75 7.61 7.28
N PHE A 366 -6.90 7.95 8.26
CA PHE A 366 -5.47 7.68 8.21
C PHE A 366 -5.19 6.18 8.08
N ALA A 367 -5.76 5.36 8.97
CA ALA A 367 -5.61 3.91 8.95
C ALA A 367 -6.09 3.28 7.63
N CYS A 368 -7.17 3.80 7.05
CA CYS A 368 -7.65 3.37 5.74
C CYS A 368 -6.61 3.61 4.64
N SER A 369 -6.02 4.80 4.58
CA SER A 369 -4.97 5.08 3.61
C SER A 369 -3.70 4.28 3.87
N GLU A 370 -3.34 4.01 5.12
CA GLU A 370 -2.17 3.21 5.46
C GLU A 370 -2.37 1.74 5.05
N ASN A 371 -3.53 1.15 5.36
CA ASN A 371 -3.87 -0.21 4.96
C ASN A 371 -3.81 -0.42 3.44
N LEU A 372 -4.13 0.61 2.66
CA LEU A 372 -4.04 0.56 1.20
C LEU A 372 -2.60 0.39 0.70
N LEU A 373 -1.61 0.87 1.49
CA LEU A 373 -0.19 0.68 1.22
C LEU A 373 0.31 -0.68 1.73
N TYR A 374 -0.34 -1.25 2.74
CA TYR A 374 -0.01 -2.57 3.29
C TYR A 374 -0.61 -3.72 2.47
N PHE A 375 -1.81 -3.55 1.91
CA PHE A 375 -2.52 -4.63 1.27
C PHE A 375 -2.08 -4.88 -0.17
N GLY A 376 -1.78 -6.14 -0.45
CA GLY A 376 -1.35 -6.64 -1.75
C GLY A 376 -1.42 -8.16 -1.81
N PRO A 377 -1.21 -8.77 -2.98
CA PRO A 377 -1.18 -10.23 -3.10
C PRO A 377 -0.23 -10.86 -2.05
N GLY A 378 -0.76 -11.73 -1.21
CA GLY A 378 -0.02 -12.37 -0.10
C GLY A 378 -0.26 -11.77 1.29
N SER A 379 -1.01 -10.66 1.41
CA SER A 379 -1.36 -10.03 2.69
C SER A 379 -2.79 -10.36 3.15
N GLU A 380 -3.44 -11.39 2.58
CA GLU A 380 -4.86 -11.68 2.86
C GLU A 380 -5.07 -12.00 4.35
N ALA A 381 -4.11 -12.70 4.96
CA ALA A 381 -4.12 -13.07 6.37
C ALA A 381 -3.95 -11.86 7.32
N ASP A 382 -3.48 -10.72 6.82
CA ASP A 382 -3.24 -9.51 7.60
C ASP A 382 -4.46 -8.58 7.66
N VAL A 383 -5.45 -8.78 6.78
CA VAL A 383 -6.63 -7.92 6.68
C VAL A 383 -7.44 -7.91 7.97
N PHE A 384 -7.78 -9.09 8.51
CA PHE A 384 -8.55 -9.20 9.75
C PHE A 384 -7.78 -8.72 10.99
N PRO A 385 -6.48 -9.06 11.18
CA PRO A 385 -5.63 -8.44 12.18
C PRO A 385 -5.67 -6.92 12.15
N ARG A 386 -5.38 -6.30 11.01
CA ARG A 386 -5.35 -4.84 10.89
C ARG A 386 -6.73 -4.20 11.06
N PHE A 387 -7.80 -4.90 10.69
CA PHE A 387 -9.17 -4.49 11.02
C PHE A 387 -9.39 -4.42 12.53
N LEU A 388 -9.00 -5.44 13.29
CA LEU A 388 -9.20 -5.46 14.75
C LEU A 388 -8.26 -4.50 15.47
N THR A 389 -7.03 -4.34 15.00
CA THR A 389 -6.01 -3.57 15.70
C THR A 389 -5.81 -2.19 15.09
N ALA A 390 -5.04 -2.07 14.00
CA ALA A 390 -4.58 -0.80 13.43
C ALA A 390 -5.72 0.19 13.20
N ASN A 391 -6.83 -0.24 12.59
CA ASN A 391 -7.98 0.63 12.34
C ASN A 391 -8.54 1.26 13.62
N PHE A 392 -8.79 0.43 14.63
CA PHE A 392 -9.36 0.91 15.88
C PHE A 392 -8.34 1.67 16.72
N PHE A 393 -7.07 1.26 16.69
CA PHE A 393 -6.00 1.87 17.46
C PHE A 393 -5.74 3.31 17.00
N HIS A 394 -5.58 3.55 15.69
CA HIS A 394 -5.45 4.92 15.17
C HIS A 394 -6.69 5.77 15.45
N ALA A 395 -7.90 5.22 15.27
CA ALA A 395 -9.14 5.92 15.58
C ALA A 395 -9.20 6.31 17.07
N SER A 396 -8.81 5.40 17.97
CA SER A 396 -8.84 5.61 19.42
C SER A 396 -7.81 6.65 19.86
N LEU A 397 -6.55 6.52 19.41
CA LEU A 397 -5.46 7.46 19.71
C LEU A 397 -5.83 8.88 19.26
N THR A 398 -6.26 9.02 18.00
CA THR A 398 -6.63 10.33 17.44
C THR A 398 -7.88 10.89 18.14
N GLY A 399 -8.85 10.04 18.46
CA GLY A 399 -10.05 10.41 19.23
C GLY A 399 -9.70 10.99 20.60
N ILE A 400 -8.84 10.30 21.35
CA ILE A 400 -8.36 10.72 22.67
C ILE A 400 -7.64 12.07 22.58
N ALA A 401 -6.67 12.19 21.68
CA ALA A 401 -5.91 13.42 21.49
C ALA A 401 -6.79 14.58 21.03
N GLY A 402 -7.72 14.33 20.11
CA GLY A 402 -8.66 15.33 19.57
C GLY A 402 -9.67 15.81 20.61
N LEU A 403 -10.19 14.92 21.48
CA LEU A 403 -11.06 15.31 22.59
C LEU A 403 -10.30 16.19 23.61
N SER A 404 -9.05 15.85 23.90
CA SER A 404 -8.21 16.64 24.80
C SER A 404 -7.89 18.03 24.21
N LEU A 405 -7.58 18.10 22.91
CA LEU A 405 -7.41 19.36 22.16
C LEU A 405 -8.70 20.19 22.16
N PHE A 406 -9.86 19.55 22.05
CA PHE A 406 -11.15 20.22 22.15
C PHE A 406 -11.37 20.88 23.51
N TYR A 407 -11.08 20.18 24.61
CA TYR A 407 -11.17 20.78 25.95
C TYR A 407 -10.15 21.87 26.19
N PHE A 408 -8.93 21.73 25.66
CA PHE A 408 -7.96 22.81 25.64
C PHE A 408 -8.48 24.04 24.88
N GLY A 409 -9.12 23.85 23.71
CA GLY A 409 -9.72 24.93 22.95
C GLY A 409 -10.87 25.65 23.68
N LEU A 410 -11.64 24.93 24.51
CA LEU A 410 -12.68 25.54 25.35
C LEU A 410 -12.10 26.31 26.54
N TRP A 411 -11.04 25.78 27.16
CA TRP A 411 -10.47 26.32 28.41
C TRP A 411 -8.93 26.32 28.39
N PRO A 412 -8.31 27.19 27.58
CA PRO A 412 -6.87 27.11 27.31
C PRO A 412 -6.01 27.34 28.56
N LYS A 413 -6.46 28.17 29.50
CA LYS A 413 -5.70 28.48 30.73
C LYS A 413 -5.62 27.32 31.71
N THR A 414 -6.59 26.40 31.70
CA THR A 414 -6.71 25.34 32.72
C THR A 414 -6.55 23.94 32.17
N ARG A 415 -6.59 23.76 30.85
CA ARG A 415 -6.56 22.43 30.19
C ARG A 415 -5.33 22.20 29.30
N TRP A 416 -4.40 23.15 29.22
CA TRP A 416 -3.20 23.00 28.38
C TRP A 416 -2.30 21.84 28.83
N GLU A 417 -2.08 21.67 30.14
CA GLU A 417 -1.28 20.55 30.69
C GLU A 417 -1.92 19.21 30.36
N GLY A 418 -3.24 19.11 30.55
CA GLY A 418 -4.01 17.92 30.22
C GLY A 418 -3.87 17.56 28.74
N PHE A 419 -3.91 18.55 27.85
CA PHE A 419 -3.69 18.31 26.42
C PHE A 419 -2.28 17.83 26.10
N ILE A 420 -1.24 18.54 26.57
CA ILE A 420 0.16 18.16 26.31
C ILE A 420 0.45 16.76 26.85
N GLY A 421 0.05 16.46 28.10
CA GLY A 421 0.24 15.15 28.69
C GLY A 421 -0.50 14.04 27.92
N THR A 422 -1.74 14.30 27.49
CA THR A 422 -2.49 13.35 26.66
C THR A 422 -1.80 13.10 25.32
N PHE A 423 -1.34 14.16 24.66
CA PHE A 423 -0.69 14.06 23.36
C PHE A 423 0.62 13.27 23.44
N ILE A 424 1.46 13.54 24.43
CA ILE A 424 2.70 12.79 24.67
C ILE A 424 2.38 11.30 24.91
N LEU A 425 1.37 11.00 25.73
CA LEU A 425 0.97 9.62 26.01
C LEU A 425 0.49 8.89 24.74
N VAL A 426 -0.31 9.56 23.91
CA VAL A 426 -0.78 9.02 22.61
C VAL A 426 0.40 8.74 21.67
N VAL A 427 1.36 9.66 21.58
CA VAL A 427 2.59 9.49 20.77
C VAL A 427 3.42 8.31 21.24
N ILE A 428 3.65 8.19 22.55
CA ILE A 428 4.40 7.07 23.14
C ILE A 428 3.65 5.76 22.93
N ALA A 429 2.33 5.73 23.16
CA ALA A 429 1.53 4.53 22.98
C ALA A 429 1.53 4.05 21.52
N HIS A 430 1.48 4.98 20.56
CA HIS A 430 1.61 4.68 19.15
C HIS A 430 2.97 4.04 18.84
N GLY A 431 4.07 4.75 19.13
CA GLY A 431 5.41 4.23 18.84
C GLY A 431 5.73 2.93 19.57
N ALA A 432 5.31 2.79 20.83
CA ALA A 432 5.48 1.56 21.59
C ALA A 432 4.70 0.38 20.97
N TYR A 433 3.49 0.61 20.49
CA TYR A 433 2.73 -0.41 19.76
C TYR A 433 3.51 -0.88 18.52
N ASP A 434 3.97 0.05 17.67
CA ASP A 434 4.72 -0.29 16.45
C ASP A 434 6.02 -1.04 16.72
N ALA A 435 6.76 -0.60 17.75
CA ALA A 435 7.97 -1.27 18.19
C ALA A 435 7.72 -2.73 18.56
N LEU A 436 6.66 -2.98 19.33
CA LEU A 436 6.34 -4.30 19.90
C LEU A 436 5.62 -5.23 18.91
N VAL A 437 4.99 -4.68 17.87
CA VAL A 437 4.36 -5.47 16.80
C VAL A 437 5.38 -5.93 15.75
N GLY A 438 6.52 -5.23 15.59
CA GLY A 438 7.60 -5.76 14.76
C GLY A 438 8.63 -4.77 14.26
N LEU A 439 8.42 -3.45 14.38
CA LEU A 439 9.36 -2.46 13.84
C LEU A 439 10.69 -2.41 14.62
N VAL A 440 10.71 -2.88 15.87
CA VAL A 440 11.93 -3.08 16.65
C VAL A 440 12.06 -4.56 17.01
N PRO A 441 12.68 -5.40 16.15
CA PRO A 441 12.68 -6.85 16.30
C PRO A 441 13.20 -7.37 17.65
N GLN A 442 14.15 -6.64 18.26
CA GLN A 442 14.72 -6.97 19.57
C GLN A 442 13.72 -6.79 20.71
N LEU A 443 12.73 -5.90 20.56
CA LEU A 443 11.64 -5.71 21.52
C LEU A 443 10.45 -6.61 21.18
N ALA A 444 10.07 -6.72 19.90
CA ALA A 444 8.91 -7.49 19.47
C ALA A 444 9.00 -8.98 19.84
N LYS A 445 10.16 -9.61 19.64
CA LYS A 445 10.34 -11.05 19.95
C LYS A 445 10.05 -11.40 21.42
N PRO A 446 10.66 -10.74 22.42
CA PRO A 446 10.38 -11.03 23.83
C PRO A 446 9.11 -10.38 24.37
N LEU A 447 8.65 -9.26 23.81
CA LEU A 447 7.65 -8.40 24.45
C LEU A 447 6.37 -8.18 23.62
N SER A 448 6.13 -8.96 22.55
CA SER A 448 4.94 -8.79 21.69
C SER A 448 3.61 -8.76 22.45
N ILE A 449 3.49 -9.48 23.58
CA ILE A 449 2.30 -9.45 24.44
C ILE A 449 1.97 -8.04 24.95
N PHE A 450 2.97 -7.18 25.16
CA PHE A 450 2.77 -5.80 25.61
C PHE A 450 2.10 -4.93 24.55
N SER A 451 2.21 -5.26 23.25
CA SER A 451 1.43 -4.58 22.20
C SER A 451 -0.08 -4.77 22.42
N ILE A 452 -0.50 -5.97 22.83
CA ILE A 452 -1.90 -6.30 23.13
C ILE A 452 -2.36 -5.56 24.40
N ILE A 453 -1.48 -5.45 25.40
CA ILE A 453 -1.76 -4.69 26.63
C ILE A 453 -1.96 -3.20 26.32
N ILE A 454 -1.03 -2.58 25.58
CA ILE A 454 -1.15 -1.17 25.17
C ILE A 454 -2.44 -0.96 24.38
N PHE A 455 -2.71 -1.83 23.41
CA PHE A 455 -3.93 -1.80 22.63
C PHE A 455 -5.19 -1.87 23.52
N ALA A 456 -5.23 -2.79 24.48
CA ALA A 456 -6.36 -2.96 25.39
C ALA A 456 -6.56 -1.73 26.29
N LEU A 457 -5.46 -1.14 26.80
CA LEU A 457 -5.51 0.07 27.64
C LEU A 457 -6.06 1.27 26.86
N ILE A 458 -5.53 1.54 25.66
CA ILE A 458 -6.00 2.63 24.79
C ILE A 458 -7.46 2.40 24.37
N SER A 459 -7.80 1.16 24.01
CA SER A 459 -9.17 0.79 23.64
C SER A 459 -10.15 1.04 24.77
N ASN A 460 -9.82 0.61 25.98
CA ASN A 460 -10.65 0.81 27.16
C ASN A 460 -10.78 2.31 27.50
N TYR A 461 -9.68 3.06 27.45
CA TYR A 461 -9.69 4.49 27.72
C TYR A 461 -10.57 5.26 26.72
N TYR A 462 -10.43 4.98 25.41
CA TYR A 462 -11.27 5.60 24.39
C TYR A 462 -12.75 5.27 24.58
N LEU A 463 -13.09 3.99 24.79
CA LEU A 463 -14.48 3.57 24.98
C LEU A 463 -15.11 4.16 26.25
N ASN A 464 -14.36 4.26 27.34
CA ASN A 464 -14.84 4.91 28.56
C ASN A 464 -15.01 6.42 28.37
N SER A 465 -14.07 7.08 27.69
CA SER A 465 -14.20 8.49 27.31
C SER A 465 -15.46 8.71 26.46
N ALA A 466 -15.72 7.82 25.50
CA ALA A 466 -16.93 7.87 24.68
C ALA A 466 -18.20 7.72 25.51
N LYS A 467 -18.23 6.81 26.49
CA LYS A 467 -19.38 6.64 27.41
C LYS A 467 -19.59 7.87 28.29
N GLU A 468 -18.52 8.44 28.83
CA GLU A 468 -18.58 9.62 29.72
C GLU A 468 -19.14 10.86 29.01
N VAL A 469 -18.72 11.10 27.76
CA VAL A 469 -19.18 12.29 27.00
C VAL A 469 -20.46 12.05 26.21
N ARG A 470 -21.00 10.84 26.25
CA ARG A 470 -22.22 10.48 25.54
C ARG A 470 -23.44 10.91 26.34
N GLU A 471 -24.19 11.86 25.80
CA GLU A 471 -25.50 12.26 26.31
C GLU A 471 -26.62 11.48 25.59
N GLY A 472 -27.72 11.15 26.28
CA GLY A 472 -29.00 10.66 25.73
C GLY A 472 -29.12 9.15 25.41
N SER A 473 -30.20 8.76 24.70
CA SER A 473 -30.57 7.36 24.43
C SER A 473 -29.61 6.59 23.51
N SER A 474 -29.65 5.26 23.60
CA SER A 474 -28.88 4.32 22.79
C SER A 474 -29.14 4.47 21.28
N ALA A 475 -28.15 4.07 20.48
CA ALA A 475 -28.23 4.15 19.02
C ALA A 475 -29.33 3.23 18.46
N ALA A 476 -29.85 3.55 17.27
CA ALA A 476 -30.88 2.70 16.65
C ALA A 476 -30.36 1.28 16.36
N ILE A 477 -29.22 1.16 15.69
CA ILE A 477 -28.55 -0.12 15.39
C ILE A 477 -27.43 -0.32 16.41
N SER A 478 -27.35 -1.49 17.03
CA SER A 478 -26.30 -1.77 18.00
C SER A 478 -24.93 -1.89 17.33
N SER A 479 -23.92 -1.28 17.95
CA SER A 479 -22.51 -1.40 17.55
C SER A 479 -22.04 -2.85 17.58
N LEU A 480 -22.60 -3.69 18.48
CA LEU A 480 -22.33 -5.12 18.52
C LEU A 480 -22.76 -5.80 17.22
N GLY A 481 -23.97 -5.52 16.75
CA GLY A 481 -24.50 -6.10 15.51
C GLY A 481 -23.67 -5.70 14.30
N ILE A 482 -23.28 -4.42 14.20
CA ILE A 482 -22.39 -3.93 13.14
C ILE A 482 -21.04 -4.65 13.20
N PHE A 483 -20.44 -4.76 14.39
CA PHE A 483 -19.15 -5.40 14.58
C PHE A 483 -19.17 -6.89 14.22
N VAL A 484 -20.16 -7.65 14.73
CA VAL A 484 -20.23 -9.11 14.52
C VAL A 484 -20.51 -9.44 13.06
N ILE A 485 -21.55 -8.85 12.46
CA ILE A 485 -21.90 -9.12 11.06
C ILE A 485 -20.79 -8.60 10.13
N GLY A 486 -20.29 -7.38 10.37
CA GLY A 486 -19.20 -6.79 9.59
C GLY A 486 -17.93 -7.65 9.63
N SER A 487 -17.53 -8.12 10.82
CA SER A 487 -16.38 -9.01 10.99
C SER A 487 -16.57 -10.34 10.25
N SER A 488 -17.73 -10.98 10.39
CA SER A 488 -18.02 -12.24 9.69
C SER A 488 -18.00 -12.08 8.17
N THR A 489 -18.58 -10.99 7.65
CA THR A 489 -18.54 -10.69 6.22
C THR A 489 -17.11 -10.40 5.75
N LEU A 490 -16.32 -9.65 6.53
CA LEU A 490 -14.93 -9.35 6.18
C LEU A 490 -14.08 -10.63 6.13
N ILE A 491 -14.16 -11.47 7.16
CA ILE A 491 -13.50 -12.78 7.17
C ILE A 491 -13.91 -13.59 5.94
N GLY A 492 -15.21 -13.61 5.62
CA GLY A 492 -15.73 -14.29 4.43
C GLY A 492 -15.14 -13.77 3.11
N ILE A 493 -15.07 -12.44 2.92
CA ILE A 493 -14.47 -11.79 1.75
C ILE A 493 -12.99 -12.15 1.64
N THR A 494 -12.24 -12.03 2.74
CA THR A 494 -10.80 -12.33 2.77
C THR A 494 -10.51 -13.82 2.52
N TRP A 495 -11.36 -14.71 3.00
CA TRP A 495 -11.29 -16.14 2.71
C TRP A 495 -11.47 -16.42 1.22
N ILE A 496 -12.53 -15.88 0.61
CA ILE A 496 -12.80 -16.06 -0.83
C ILE A 496 -11.63 -15.51 -1.66
N LEU A 497 -11.11 -14.34 -1.29
CA LEU A 497 -9.95 -13.74 -1.94
C LEU A 497 -8.69 -14.61 -1.80
N ALA A 498 -8.41 -15.11 -0.59
CA ALA A 498 -7.26 -15.98 -0.34
C ALA A 498 -7.34 -17.29 -1.13
N CYS A 499 -8.52 -17.93 -1.19
CA CYS A 499 -8.73 -19.12 -2.01
C CYS A 499 -8.59 -18.85 -3.51
N HIS A 500 -8.94 -17.65 -3.97
CA HIS A 500 -8.75 -17.26 -5.36
C HIS A 500 -7.25 -17.07 -5.72
N LEU A 501 -6.45 -16.58 -4.77
CA LEU A 501 -5.06 -16.23 -5.00
C LEU A 501 -4.07 -17.36 -4.69
N ASN A 502 -4.39 -18.22 -3.72
CA ASN A 502 -3.49 -19.21 -3.16
C ASN A 502 -4.11 -20.62 -3.09
N PRO A 503 -3.30 -21.69 -3.10
CA PRO A 503 -3.79 -23.05 -2.90
C PRO A 503 -4.52 -23.21 -1.57
N ILE A 504 -5.64 -23.94 -1.56
CA ILE A 504 -6.52 -24.05 -0.39
C ILE A 504 -5.82 -24.54 0.89
N ARG A 505 -4.83 -25.44 0.75
CA ARG A 505 -4.04 -25.94 1.90
C ARG A 505 -3.31 -24.82 2.63
N GLU A 506 -2.75 -23.88 1.88
CA GLU A 506 -2.01 -22.73 2.40
C GLU A 506 -2.96 -21.69 3.00
N VAL A 507 -4.15 -21.52 2.41
CA VAL A 507 -5.20 -20.65 2.94
C VAL A 507 -5.70 -21.14 4.30
N ILE A 508 -5.96 -22.43 4.44
CA ILE A 508 -6.41 -23.02 5.72
C ILE A 508 -5.38 -22.75 6.83
N THR A 509 -4.08 -22.93 6.56
CA THR A 509 -3.04 -22.72 7.57
C THR A 509 -2.87 -21.24 7.93
N THR A 510 -2.83 -20.36 6.94
CA THR A 510 -2.56 -18.92 7.14
C THR A 510 -3.75 -18.18 7.74
N MET A 511 -4.93 -18.30 7.13
CA MET A 511 -6.16 -17.64 7.61
C MET A 511 -6.67 -18.25 8.91
N GLY A 512 -6.56 -19.57 9.07
CA GLY A 512 -6.96 -20.27 10.28
C GLY A 512 -6.16 -19.80 11.50
N HIS A 513 -4.83 -19.74 11.37
CA HIS A 513 -3.95 -19.25 12.45
C HIS A 513 -4.24 -17.78 12.79
N SER A 514 -4.32 -16.92 11.76
CA SER A 514 -4.60 -15.48 11.95
C SER A 514 -5.92 -15.25 12.69
N THR A 515 -7.01 -15.89 12.24
CA THR A 515 -8.35 -15.70 12.85
C THR A 515 -8.42 -16.25 14.28
N LEU A 516 -7.83 -17.42 14.54
CA LEU A 516 -7.82 -18.03 15.89
C LEU A 516 -7.01 -17.19 16.88
N SER A 517 -5.84 -16.69 16.47
CA SER A 517 -4.96 -15.90 17.33
C SER A 517 -5.60 -14.59 17.81
N LEU A 518 -6.60 -14.08 17.08
CA LEU A 518 -7.26 -12.81 17.36
C LEU A 518 -8.66 -12.96 17.96
N GLY A 519 -9.16 -14.19 18.12
CA GLY A 519 -10.46 -14.44 18.74
C GLY A 519 -10.58 -13.83 20.14
N ALA A 520 -9.49 -13.83 20.91
CA ALA A 520 -9.42 -13.20 22.22
C ALA A 520 -9.58 -11.66 22.15
N MET A 521 -9.01 -10.99 21.14
CA MET A 521 -9.19 -9.55 20.95
C MET A 521 -10.61 -9.21 20.48
N ALA A 522 -11.19 -10.01 19.59
CA ALA A 522 -12.59 -9.83 19.19
C ALA A 522 -13.56 -9.92 20.39
N PHE A 523 -13.24 -10.77 21.38
CA PHE A 523 -14.03 -10.89 22.60
C PHE A 523 -14.05 -9.61 23.44
N ILE A 524 -12.95 -8.83 23.46
CA ILE A 524 -12.89 -7.53 24.15
C ILE A 524 -13.96 -6.59 23.57
N PHE A 525 -14.02 -6.47 22.24
CA PHE A 525 -15.01 -5.64 21.56
C PHE A 525 -16.44 -6.12 21.77
N ILE A 526 -16.67 -7.44 21.67
CA ILE A 526 -17.99 -8.05 21.90
C ILE A 526 -18.49 -7.71 23.31
N ASN A 527 -17.63 -7.85 24.32
CA ASN A 527 -18.00 -7.56 25.71
C ASN A 527 -18.28 -6.06 25.92
N GLN A 528 -17.49 -5.18 25.32
CA GLN A 528 -17.68 -3.73 25.42
C GLN A 528 -18.95 -3.25 24.73
N PHE A 529 -19.27 -3.79 23.55
CA PHE A 529 -20.46 -3.39 22.79
C PHE A 529 -21.74 -4.10 23.23
N ARG A 530 -21.67 -5.12 24.09
CA ARG A 530 -22.86 -5.84 24.57
C ARG A 530 -23.87 -4.92 25.27
N ASN A 531 -23.38 -3.87 25.91
CA ASN A 531 -24.18 -2.94 26.70
C ASN A 531 -24.51 -1.65 25.92
N GLU A 532 -24.22 -1.60 24.61
CA GLU A 532 -24.40 -0.46 23.68
C GLU A 532 -25.53 -0.70 22.65
#